data_AF-A0A212THP8-F1
#
_entry.id   AF-A0A212THP8-F1
#
_cell.length_a   1.000
_cell.length_b   1.000
_cell.length_c   1.000
_cell.angle_alpha   90.00
_cell.angle_beta   90.00
_cell.angle_gamma   90.00
#
_symmetry.space_group_name_H-M   'P 1'
#
loop_
_entity.id
_entity.type
_entity.pdbx_description
1 polymer ?
#
loop_
_entity_poly.entity_id
_entity_poly.type
_entity_poly.pdbx_seq_one_letter_code
_entity_poly.pdbx_strand_id
1 'polypeptide(L)'
;MAADYPLHARALARPHAFLCGIAAPRHVIIGSAPKTRLLATAAWRSLLSTLLLAAGALLISCDKDNDSDDPLPEETTTVVVVTPADMKGWVKHVMGTPPASADLVAGPATPLAGTGSVRYTTAPNHNHSFSFARVRNTKYAGTLLSDITKLTYSTYVERRDTVVDTPFLVLHVDINGDGLPDDVINFAPWYQTGKFLVPGALDQWSSKINTWQTWDALHGGWWLVDMTSDALSILNDPDHKGKLFTLADYLRLYPNATIQNLPNGLGGIRVGLGGPTFANNFIGYMDNYTIGVKGVNTTYDFEN
;
A
#
# COMPACT_ATOMS: atom_id res chain seq x y z
N MET A 1 -3.06 32.14 16.68
CA MET A 1 -2.69 31.42 17.91
C MET A 1 -2.06 30.12 17.45
N ALA A 2 -0.72 30.08 17.47
CA ALA A 2 0.04 28.89 17.13
C ALA A 2 0.04 27.97 18.35
N ALA A 3 -0.42 26.73 18.18
CA ALA A 3 -0.25 25.69 19.17
C ALA A 3 1.11 25.04 18.93
N ASP A 4 2.00 25.14 19.91
CA ASP A 4 3.27 24.43 19.96
C ASP A 4 3.00 22.93 20.04
N TYR A 5 3.48 22.17 19.05
CA TYR A 5 3.47 20.71 19.05
C TYR A 5 4.77 20.20 19.71
N PRO A 6 4.72 19.25 20.66
CA PRO A 6 5.93 18.70 21.25
C PRO A 6 6.65 17.77 20.26
N LEU A 7 7.91 18.12 19.97
CA LEU A 7 8.84 17.35 19.14
C LEU A 7 9.24 16.04 19.85
N HIS A 8 8.75 14.90 19.37
CA HIS A 8 9.32 13.60 19.70
C HIS A 8 10.15 13.06 18.52
N ALA A 9 11.43 13.41 18.50
CA ALA A 9 12.40 12.73 17.66
C ALA A 9 12.54 11.27 18.13
N ARG A 10 12.10 10.28 17.34
CA ARG A 10 12.37 8.87 17.59
C ARG A 10 13.18 8.24 16.46
N ALA A 11 14.45 7.98 16.77
CA ALA A 11 15.30 7.10 16.00
C ALA A 11 14.78 5.66 16.14
N LEU A 12 14.54 4.98 15.01
CA LEU A 12 14.33 3.55 14.97
C LEU A 12 15.55 2.84 15.55
N ALA A 13 15.38 2.21 16.72
CA ALA A 13 16.42 1.46 17.41
C ALA A 13 16.90 0.29 16.53
N ARG A 14 18.22 0.18 16.34
CA ARG A 14 18.86 -0.97 15.70
C ARG A 14 18.91 -2.13 16.70
N PRO A 15 18.50 -3.37 16.35
CA PRO A 15 18.74 -4.51 17.21
C PRO A 15 20.24 -4.85 17.20
N HIS A 16 20.86 -4.82 18.39
CA HIS A 16 22.21 -5.30 18.63
C HIS A 16 22.26 -6.83 18.42
N ALA A 17 23.03 -7.28 17.44
CA ALA A 17 23.39 -8.69 17.31
C ALA A 17 24.38 -9.08 18.42
N PHE A 18 23.99 -10.03 19.25
CA PHE A 18 24.85 -10.71 20.20
C PHE A 18 25.81 -11.64 19.44
N LEU A 19 27.08 -11.26 19.33
CA LEU A 19 28.16 -12.12 18.85
C LEU A 19 28.61 -13.01 20.02
N CYS A 20 28.16 -14.26 20.04
CA CYS A 20 28.75 -15.31 20.88
C CYS A 20 29.88 -15.98 20.10
N GLY A 21 31.13 -15.70 20.51
CA GLY A 21 32.32 -16.31 19.93
C GLY A 21 32.51 -17.74 20.44
N ILE A 22 32.62 -18.69 19.52
CA ILE A 22 33.19 -20.01 19.79
C ILE A 22 34.42 -20.16 18.89
N ALA A 23 35.58 -20.12 19.53
CA ALA A 23 36.86 -20.45 18.92
C ALA A 23 36.98 -21.98 18.77
N ALA A 24 37.45 -22.45 17.62
CA ALA A 24 37.92 -23.82 17.41
C ALA A 24 39.35 -23.79 16.84
N PRO A 25 40.24 -24.71 17.26
CA PRO A 25 41.67 -24.62 16.94
C PRO A 25 42.02 -25.19 15.55
N ARG A 26 43.08 -24.60 14.98
CA ARG A 26 43.78 -25.06 13.79
C ARG A 26 44.48 -26.40 14.02
N HIS A 27 44.31 -27.35 13.09
CA HIS A 27 45.33 -28.37 12.80
C HIS A 27 45.50 -28.51 11.27
N VAL A 28 46.75 -28.36 10.85
CA VAL A 28 47.37 -28.74 9.57
C VAL A 28 47.95 -30.16 9.86
N ILE A 29 48.07 -31.18 8.99
CA ILE A 29 48.80 -31.27 7.72
C ILE A 29 48.52 -32.66 7.03
N ILE A 30 48.76 -32.71 5.70
CA ILE A 30 49.19 -33.79 4.75
C ILE A 30 48.18 -34.82 4.20
N GLY A 31 48.12 -34.92 2.87
CA GLY A 31 47.76 -36.17 2.17
C GLY A 31 47.38 -36.00 0.70
N SER A 32 48.28 -36.34 -0.22
CA SER A 32 48.16 -36.24 -1.68
C SER A 32 47.52 -37.47 -2.36
N ALA A 33 46.51 -37.25 -3.23
CA ALA A 33 46.12 -37.94 -4.49
C ALA A 33 45.93 -39.50 -4.52
N PRO A 34 45.33 -40.15 -5.57
CA PRO A 34 44.74 -39.64 -6.81
C PRO A 34 43.33 -40.21 -7.17
N LYS A 35 42.88 -39.79 -8.36
CA LYS A 35 41.64 -40.11 -9.09
C LYS A 35 41.40 -41.62 -9.36
N THR A 36 40.15 -42.04 -9.27
CA THR A 36 39.61 -43.16 -10.06
C THR A 36 38.15 -42.89 -10.46
N ARG A 37 37.91 -42.96 -11.77
CA ARG A 37 36.59 -43.02 -12.42
C ARG A 37 35.96 -44.39 -12.16
N LEU A 38 34.65 -44.46 -11.97
CA LEU A 38 33.87 -45.58 -12.50
C LEU A 38 32.45 -45.14 -12.87
N LEU A 39 32.12 -45.42 -14.13
CA LEU A 39 30.80 -45.38 -14.76
C LEU A 39 30.08 -46.72 -14.51
N ALA A 40 28.75 -46.72 -14.34
CA ALA A 40 27.78 -47.75 -14.75
C ALA A 40 26.44 -47.49 -14.00
N THR A 41 25.35 -46.99 -14.62
CA THR A 41 24.35 -47.62 -15.51
C THR A 41 23.35 -48.57 -14.83
N ALA A 42 22.06 -48.33 -15.18
CA ALA A 42 20.90 -49.24 -15.22
C ALA A 42 20.28 -49.66 -13.86
N ALA A 43 19.07 -49.21 -13.51
CA ALA A 43 17.75 -49.63 -14.01
C ALA A 43 17.38 -51.07 -13.64
N TRP A 44 16.42 -51.26 -12.73
CA TRP A 44 15.54 -52.43 -12.75
C TRP A 44 14.20 -52.21 -12.03
N ARG A 45 13.17 -52.82 -12.64
CA ARG A 45 11.74 -52.75 -12.37
C ARG A 45 11.27 -54.12 -11.85
N SER A 46 10.46 -54.10 -10.79
CA SER A 46 9.20 -54.86 -10.56
C SER A 46 9.16 -56.36 -10.15
N LEU A 47 8.12 -56.63 -9.32
CA LEU A 47 7.27 -57.84 -9.08
C LEU A 47 7.55 -58.65 -7.76
N LEU A 48 6.68 -58.56 -6.73
CA LEU A 48 5.45 -59.37 -6.39
C LEU A 48 5.81 -60.83 -5.94
N SER A 49 5.34 -61.49 -4.87
CA SER A 49 4.12 -61.49 -4.02
C SER A 49 4.41 -62.34 -2.74
N THR A 50 3.94 -62.00 -1.52
CA THR A 50 2.77 -62.53 -0.74
C THR A 50 3.16 -63.36 0.49
N LEU A 51 2.71 -62.93 1.69
CA LEU A 51 2.18 -63.82 2.74
C LEU A 51 1.18 -63.07 3.63
N LEU A 52 0.06 -63.73 3.94
CA LEU A 52 -1.19 -63.23 4.53
C LEU A 52 -1.33 -63.64 6.01
N LEU A 53 -2.37 -63.09 6.69
CA LEU A 53 -2.95 -63.35 8.03
C LEU A 53 -2.46 -62.41 9.17
N ALA A 54 -3.32 -61.74 9.97
CA ALA A 54 -4.76 -61.83 10.19
C ALA A 54 -5.32 -60.58 10.91
N ALA A 55 -6.67 -60.46 10.83
CA ALA A 55 -7.61 -59.89 11.81
C ALA A 55 -7.85 -58.36 11.86
N GLY A 56 -9.13 -58.00 11.71
CA GLY A 56 -9.69 -56.73 12.20
C GLY A 56 -10.53 -55.99 11.16
N ALA A 57 -11.76 -56.44 10.92
CA ALA A 57 -12.74 -55.66 10.17
C ALA A 57 -13.09 -54.39 10.97
N LEU A 58 -12.64 -53.23 10.50
CA LEU A 58 -13.32 -51.97 10.72
C LEU A 58 -13.86 -51.54 9.36
N LEU A 59 -15.19 -51.47 9.25
CA LEU A 59 -15.88 -51.02 8.06
C LEU A 59 -15.39 -49.60 7.75
N ILE A 60 -14.60 -49.44 6.70
CA ILE A 60 -14.35 -48.15 6.08
C ILE A 60 -15.66 -47.78 5.41
N SER A 61 -16.45 -46.92 6.07
CA SER A 61 -17.45 -46.13 5.37
C SER A 61 -16.70 -45.28 4.36
N CYS A 62 -16.86 -45.59 3.07
CA CYS A 62 -16.49 -44.67 2.02
C CYS A 62 -17.54 -43.56 1.98
N ASP A 63 -17.52 -42.66 2.98
CA ASP A 63 -18.24 -41.40 2.84
C ASP A 63 -17.55 -40.59 1.75
N LYS A 64 -18.32 -40.35 0.69
CA LYS A 64 -17.97 -39.52 -0.45
C LYS A 64 -18.29 -38.05 -0.20
N ASP A 65 -18.24 -37.59 1.04
CA ASP A 65 -18.64 -36.22 1.38
C ASP A 65 -17.46 -35.50 2.05
N ASN A 66 -16.40 -35.25 1.27
CA ASN A 66 -15.46 -34.19 1.60
C ASN A 66 -15.38 -33.25 0.40
N ASP A 67 -16.54 -32.71 0.04
CA ASP A 67 -16.64 -31.51 -0.76
C ASP A 67 -16.32 -30.35 0.20
N SER A 68 -15.03 -30.05 0.34
CA SER A 68 -14.57 -28.85 1.04
C SER A 68 -14.71 -27.62 0.15
N ASP A 69 -15.84 -27.52 -0.55
CA ASP A 69 -16.33 -26.33 -1.24
C ASP A 69 -17.10 -25.48 -0.22
N ASP A 70 -16.47 -25.18 0.91
CA ASP A 70 -16.95 -24.09 1.76
C ASP A 70 -16.61 -22.80 0.98
N PRO A 71 -17.59 -22.08 0.41
CA PRO A 71 -17.30 -20.89 -0.37
C PRO A 71 -16.56 -19.91 0.54
N LEU A 72 -15.40 -19.44 0.07
CA LEU A 72 -14.66 -18.36 0.74
C LEU A 72 -15.67 -17.27 1.13
N PRO A 73 -15.61 -16.73 2.35
CA PRO A 73 -16.61 -15.79 2.84
C PRO A 73 -16.79 -14.65 1.83
N GLU A 74 -18.01 -14.50 1.30
CA GLU A 74 -18.31 -13.46 0.31
C GLU A 74 -18.08 -12.09 0.94
N GLU A 75 -17.08 -11.36 0.45
CA GLU A 75 -16.86 -9.97 0.86
C GLU A 75 -18.04 -9.12 0.38
N THR A 76 -18.81 -8.60 1.33
CA THR A 76 -19.94 -7.73 1.00
C THR A 76 -19.41 -6.44 0.40
N THR A 77 -19.81 -6.11 -0.82
CA THR A 77 -19.38 -4.90 -1.52
C THR A 77 -20.56 -3.95 -1.70
N THR A 78 -20.41 -2.72 -1.20
CA THR A 78 -21.36 -1.64 -1.37
C THR A 78 -20.77 -0.57 -2.28
N VAL A 79 -21.52 -0.15 -3.30
CA VAL A 79 -21.15 0.99 -4.15
C VAL A 79 -21.82 2.25 -3.63
N VAL A 80 -21.03 3.31 -3.44
CA VAL A 80 -21.47 4.62 -2.95
C VAL A 80 -21.18 5.66 -4.02
N VAL A 81 -22.24 6.18 -4.64
CA VAL A 81 -22.14 7.26 -5.63
C VAL A 81 -21.88 8.60 -4.94
N VAL A 82 -20.83 9.28 -5.38
CA VAL A 82 -20.37 10.59 -4.91
C VAL A 82 -20.64 11.62 -6.00
N THR A 83 -21.40 12.66 -5.71
CA THR A 83 -21.71 13.73 -6.68
C THR A 83 -21.41 15.09 -6.08
N PRO A 84 -21.36 16.18 -6.88
CA PRO A 84 -21.23 17.53 -6.32
C PRO A 84 -22.35 17.90 -5.33
N ALA A 85 -23.54 17.31 -5.49
CA ALA A 85 -24.69 17.54 -4.62
C ALA A 85 -24.64 16.69 -3.33
N ASP A 86 -23.95 15.54 -3.36
CA ASP A 86 -23.75 14.68 -2.20
C ASP A 86 -22.36 14.04 -2.23
N MET A 87 -21.43 14.68 -1.52
CA MET A 87 -20.04 14.26 -1.50
C MET A 87 -19.77 13.03 -0.61
N LYS A 88 -20.77 12.49 0.09
CA LYS A 88 -20.65 11.26 0.89
C LYS A 88 -19.46 11.21 1.86
N GLY A 89 -19.06 12.36 2.43
CA GLY A 89 -17.93 12.47 3.36
C GLY A 89 -16.59 12.81 2.69
N TRP A 90 -16.55 12.89 1.36
CA TRP A 90 -15.45 13.49 0.63
C TRP A 90 -15.50 15.02 0.70
N VAL A 91 -14.33 15.64 0.81
CA VAL A 91 -14.18 17.09 0.85
C VAL A 91 -13.04 17.48 -0.07
N LYS A 92 -13.29 18.43 -0.97
CA LYS A 92 -12.26 19.04 -1.81
C LYS A 92 -11.34 19.89 -0.94
N HIS A 93 -10.05 19.77 -1.16
CA HIS A 93 -9.05 20.58 -0.47
C HIS A 93 -7.91 20.95 -1.43
N VAL A 94 -7.85 22.23 -1.75
CA VAL A 94 -6.81 22.82 -2.60
C VAL A 94 -5.99 23.81 -1.76
N MET A 95 -4.67 23.72 -1.84
CA MET A 95 -3.71 24.66 -1.23
C MET A 95 -2.70 25.13 -2.26
N GLY A 96 -2.06 26.25 -1.96
CA GLY A 96 -1.04 26.86 -2.79
C GLY A 96 -1.60 27.94 -3.72
N THR A 97 -0.69 28.64 -4.41
CA THR A 97 -1.05 29.74 -5.30
C THR A 97 -1.61 29.16 -6.61
N PRO A 98 -2.73 29.68 -7.16
CA PRO A 98 -3.51 29.00 -8.19
C PRO A 98 -2.83 28.77 -9.55
N PRO A 99 -3.46 27.95 -10.43
CA PRO A 99 -4.54 26.99 -10.10
C PRO A 99 -4.10 25.52 -10.07
N ALA A 100 -4.10 24.91 -8.88
CA ALA A 100 -4.34 23.48 -8.76
C ALA A 100 -5.84 23.23 -8.57
N SER A 101 -6.39 22.13 -9.07
CA SER A 101 -7.81 21.79 -8.90
C SER A 101 -8.05 20.31 -8.66
N ALA A 102 -9.19 19.99 -8.05
CA ALA A 102 -9.69 18.65 -7.77
C ALA A 102 -11.22 18.70 -7.92
N ASP A 103 -11.74 18.38 -9.10
CA ASP A 103 -13.13 18.59 -9.49
C ASP A 103 -13.77 17.28 -9.96
N LEU A 104 -15.04 17.05 -9.63
CA LEU A 104 -15.82 15.96 -10.23
C LEU A 104 -16.20 16.33 -11.66
N VAL A 105 -15.83 15.49 -12.62
CA VAL A 105 -16.05 15.71 -14.06
C VAL A 105 -16.35 14.39 -14.75
N ALA A 106 -16.82 14.44 -16.01
CA ALA A 106 -16.88 13.24 -16.84
C ALA A 106 -15.50 12.59 -16.94
N GLY A 107 -15.41 11.30 -16.69
CA GLY A 107 -14.14 10.60 -16.64
C GLY A 107 -13.53 10.35 -18.03
N PRO A 108 -12.20 10.23 -18.13
CA PRO A 108 -11.52 9.99 -19.40
C PRO A 108 -11.72 8.55 -19.88
N ALA A 109 -11.70 8.38 -21.21
CA ALA A 109 -11.87 7.09 -21.87
C ALA A 109 -13.15 6.37 -21.38
N THR A 110 -13.03 5.14 -20.91
CA THR A 110 -14.10 4.43 -20.19
C THR A 110 -13.71 4.37 -18.72
N PRO A 111 -14.36 5.16 -17.85
CA PRO A 111 -14.17 5.09 -16.41
C PRO A 111 -14.42 3.68 -15.86
N LEU A 112 -13.80 3.37 -14.72
CA LEU A 112 -13.88 2.03 -14.13
C LEU A 112 -15.11 1.88 -13.23
N ALA A 113 -15.62 2.99 -12.70
CA ALA A 113 -16.94 3.08 -12.09
C ALA A 113 -17.72 4.22 -12.77
N GLY A 114 -19.03 4.02 -12.97
CA GLY A 114 -19.91 5.06 -13.48
C GLY A 114 -19.46 5.74 -14.78
N THR A 115 -19.64 7.07 -14.83
CA THR A 115 -19.29 7.92 -15.98
C THR A 115 -18.40 9.10 -15.61
N GLY A 116 -18.19 9.36 -14.31
CA GLY A 116 -17.38 10.45 -13.82
C GLY A 116 -16.01 10.02 -13.28
N SER A 117 -15.29 10.99 -12.73
CA SER A 117 -14.10 10.78 -11.88
C SER A 117 -13.73 12.09 -11.19
N VAL A 118 -12.82 12.04 -10.22
CA VAL A 118 -12.14 13.24 -9.74
C VAL A 118 -11.02 13.58 -10.72
N ARG A 119 -11.07 14.77 -11.34
CA ARG A 119 -9.97 15.34 -12.13
C ARG A 119 -9.11 16.25 -11.28
N TYR A 120 -7.82 16.03 -11.40
CA TYR A 120 -6.75 16.80 -10.82
C TYR A 120 -6.01 17.59 -11.88
N THR A 121 -5.79 18.88 -11.63
CA THR A 121 -4.99 19.73 -12.52
C THR A 121 -3.94 20.52 -11.74
N THR A 122 -2.80 20.79 -12.38
CA THR A 122 -1.86 21.86 -11.98
C THR A 122 -1.62 22.82 -13.14
N ALA A 123 -1.41 24.09 -12.80
CA ALA A 123 -1.18 25.15 -13.78
C ALA A 123 0.14 24.97 -14.55
N PRO A 124 0.21 25.40 -15.82
CA PRO A 124 1.48 25.55 -16.53
C PRO A 124 2.38 26.65 -15.93
N ASN A 125 3.70 26.49 -16.08
CA ASN A 125 4.72 27.53 -15.84
C ASN A 125 4.76 28.16 -14.43
N HIS A 126 4.38 27.43 -13.39
CA HIS A 126 4.43 27.93 -12.02
C HIS A 126 5.76 27.57 -11.33
N ASN A 127 6.32 28.52 -10.58
CA ASN A 127 7.41 28.23 -9.65
C ASN A 127 6.86 27.31 -8.56
N HIS A 128 7.51 26.16 -8.29
CA HIS A 128 7.04 24.94 -7.58
C HIS A 128 6.46 25.11 -6.15
N SER A 129 5.64 26.12 -5.92
CA SER A 129 5.30 26.62 -4.60
C SER A 129 4.15 25.80 -4.05
N PHE A 130 4.46 24.72 -3.32
CA PHE A 130 3.59 24.02 -2.36
C PHE A 130 2.10 23.90 -2.75
N SER A 131 1.83 23.57 -4.00
CA SER A 131 0.47 23.40 -4.48
C SER A 131 0.01 21.97 -4.27
N PHE A 132 -1.16 21.81 -3.67
CA PHE A 132 -1.80 20.52 -3.47
C PHE A 132 -3.25 20.59 -3.91
N ALA A 133 -3.70 19.58 -4.65
CA ALA A 133 -5.11 19.37 -4.92
C ALA A 133 -5.49 17.96 -4.45
N ARG A 134 -6.46 17.88 -3.55
CA ARG A 134 -6.82 16.63 -2.87
C ARG A 134 -8.32 16.52 -2.70
N VAL A 135 -8.81 15.30 -2.69
CA VAL A 135 -10.08 14.96 -2.03
C VAL A 135 -9.76 14.19 -0.76
N ARG A 136 -10.52 14.47 0.30
CA ARG A 136 -10.29 13.91 1.64
C ARG A 136 -11.56 13.26 2.14
N ASN A 137 -11.49 12.04 2.68
CA ASN A 137 -12.65 11.37 3.27
C ASN A 137 -12.60 11.49 4.80
N THR A 138 -13.67 11.96 5.41
CA THR A 138 -13.79 12.21 6.86
C THR A 138 -14.44 11.06 7.64
N LYS A 139 -15.00 10.04 6.98
CA LYS A 139 -15.83 9.00 7.60
C LYS A 139 -15.05 7.92 8.34
N TYR A 140 -13.75 7.78 8.07
CA TYR A 140 -12.95 6.66 8.56
C TYR A 140 -12.14 6.96 9.82
N ALA A 141 -12.34 8.12 10.45
CA ALA A 141 -11.70 8.42 11.74
C ALA A 141 -12.04 7.36 12.80
N GLY A 142 -11.03 6.91 13.56
CA GLY A 142 -11.13 5.83 14.53
C GLY A 142 -11.12 4.42 13.92
N THR A 143 -11.02 4.26 12.60
CA THR A 143 -10.91 2.93 11.99
C THR A 143 -9.52 2.35 12.25
N LEU A 144 -9.45 1.17 12.89
CA LEU A 144 -8.18 0.47 13.05
C LEU A 144 -7.57 0.14 11.69
N LEU A 145 -6.28 0.43 11.51
CA LEU A 145 -5.56 0.06 10.29
C LEU A 145 -5.53 -1.47 10.11
N SER A 146 -5.54 -2.25 11.19
CA SER A 146 -5.62 -3.71 11.15
C SER A 146 -6.98 -4.25 10.69
N ASP A 147 -8.03 -3.43 10.75
CA ASP A 147 -9.37 -3.81 10.26
C ASP A 147 -9.50 -3.58 8.75
N ILE A 148 -8.52 -2.94 8.10
CA ILE A 148 -8.55 -2.68 6.66
C ILE A 148 -8.23 -3.97 5.91
N THR A 149 -9.23 -4.50 5.20
CA THR A 149 -9.11 -5.73 4.39
C THR A 149 -8.93 -5.45 2.91
N LYS A 150 -9.21 -4.21 2.47
CA LYS A 150 -8.99 -3.77 1.09
C LYS A 150 -8.67 -2.28 1.07
N LEU A 151 -7.71 -1.86 0.25
CA LEU A 151 -7.39 -0.45 0.05
C LEU A 151 -6.86 -0.26 -1.37
N THR A 152 -7.76 0.03 -2.29
CA THR A 152 -7.44 0.17 -3.72
C THR A 152 -7.99 1.45 -4.30
N TYR A 153 -7.35 1.99 -5.33
CA TYR A 153 -7.89 3.10 -6.10
C TYR A 153 -7.35 3.08 -7.51
N SER A 154 -8.08 3.67 -8.44
CA SER A 154 -7.65 3.72 -9.84
C SER A 154 -7.27 5.13 -10.25
N THR A 155 -6.27 5.25 -11.10
CA THR A 155 -5.81 6.52 -11.66
C THR A 155 -5.69 6.46 -13.16
N TYR A 156 -5.93 7.58 -13.81
CA TYR A 156 -5.62 7.81 -15.22
C TYR A 156 -4.78 9.08 -15.34
N VAL A 157 -3.59 8.99 -15.93
CA VAL A 157 -2.77 10.17 -16.20
C VAL A 157 -2.98 10.58 -17.65
N GLU A 158 -3.56 11.75 -17.90
CA GLU A 158 -3.74 12.28 -19.26
C GLU A 158 -2.49 13.05 -19.70
N ARG A 159 -1.93 13.86 -18.80
CA ARG A 159 -0.76 14.70 -19.06
C ARG A 159 0.08 14.89 -17.82
N ARG A 160 1.40 14.85 -17.98
CA ARG A 160 2.38 15.17 -16.95
C ARG A 160 3.72 15.51 -17.59
N ASP A 161 4.48 16.40 -16.95
CA ASP A 161 5.80 16.80 -17.45
C ASP A 161 6.92 15.87 -16.93
N THR A 162 6.68 15.09 -15.87
CA THR A 162 7.61 14.06 -15.36
C THR A 162 7.03 12.66 -15.55
N VAL A 163 7.85 11.61 -15.45
CA VAL A 163 7.35 10.22 -15.50
C VAL A 163 6.81 9.71 -14.16
N VAL A 164 7.00 10.48 -13.08
CA VAL A 164 6.74 10.02 -11.71
C VAL A 164 5.40 10.50 -11.17
N ASP A 165 4.89 11.63 -11.69
CA ASP A 165 3.68 12.25 -11.18
C ASP A 165 2.45 11.38 -11.47
N THR A 166 1.75 11.00 -10.40
CA THR A 166 0.50 10.22 -10.40
C THR A 166 -0.22 10.53 -9.09
N PRO A 167 -1.57 10.52 -9.02
CA PRO A 167 -2.26 10.71 -7.76
C PRO A 167 -1.82 9.69 -6.70
N PHE A 168 -1.53 10.19 -5.50
CA PHE A 168 -1.02 9.42 -4.36
C PHE A 168 -2.02 9.41 -3.21
N LEU A 169 -1.93 8.38 -2.37
CA LEU A 169 -2.77 8.17 -1.20
C LEU A 169 -2.00 8.54 0.07
N VAL A 170 -2.69 9.19 1.01
CA VAL A 170 -2.16 9.59 2.31
C VAL A 170 -3.12 9.15 3.40
N LEU A 171 -2.56 8.58 4.47
CA LEU A 171 -3.28 8.30 5.71
C LEU A 171 -2.67 9.14 6.84
N HIS A 172 -3.54 9.76 7.62
CA HIS A 172 -3.23 10.32 8.93
C HIS A 172 -3.54 9.27 9.99
N VAL A 173 -2.59 9.01 10.85
CA VAL A 173 -2.63 7.85 11.74
C VAL A 173 -2.38 8.28 13.19
N ASP A 174 -3.28 7.91 14.08
CA ASP A 174 -3.08 7.96 15.53
C ASP A 174 -2.48 6.62 15.97
N ILE A 175 -1.30 6.63 16.58
CA ILE A 175 -0.60 5.43 17.07
C ILE A 175 -0.64 5.32 18.59
N ASN A 176 -1.09 6.35 19.30
CA ASN A 176 -1.00 6.45 20.76
C ASN A 176 -2.40 6.44 21.45
N GLY A 177 -3.47 6.64 20.70
CA GLY A 177 -4.87 6.60 21.14
C GLY A 177 -5.42 7.90 21.71
N ASP A 178 -4.76 9.05 21.50
CA ASP A 178 -5.20 10.36 22.00
C ASP A 178 -6.22 11.06 21.08
N GLY A 179 -6.56 10.46 19.94
CA GLY A 179 -7.49 11.00 18.96
C GLY A 179 -6.89 12.07 18.06
N LEU A 180 -5.56 12.20 18.01
CA LEU A 180 -4.83 13.09 17.12
C LEU A 180 -3.89 12.29 16.19
N PRO A 181 -3.69 12.71 14.93
CA PRO A 181 -2.68 12.06 14.09
C PRO A 181 -1.27 12.29 14.63
N ASP A 182 -0.56 11.20 14.93
CA ASP A 182 0.87 11.19 15.24
C ASP A 182 1.71 11.09 13.96
N ASP A 183 1.28 10.23 13.05
CA ASP A 183 2.00 9.87 11.83
C ASP A 183 1.21 10.24 10.56
N VAL A 184 1.93 10.57 9.50
CA VAL A 184 1.40 10.69 8.15
C VAL A 184 2.16 9.75 7.25
N ILE A 185 1.45 8.77 6.71
CA ILE A 185 2.03 7.77 5.81
C ILE A 185 1.50 7.98 4.39
N ASN A 186 2.38 7.81 3.41
CA ASN A 186 2.08 8.06 2.01
C ASN A 186 2.34 6.80 1.19
N PHE A 187 1.49 6.61 0.19
CA PHE A 187 1.61 5.61 -0.86
C PHE A 187 1.56 6.34 -2.20
N ALA A 188 2.61 6.22 -3.01
CA ALA A 188 2.67 6.79 -4.35
C ALA A 188 3.02 5.72 -5.37
N PRO A 189 2.31 5.66 -6.51
CA PRO A 189 2.56 4.74 -7.61
C PRO A 189 4.02 4.65 -8.08
N TRP A 190 4.75 5.77 -8.10
CA TRP A 190 6.15 5.81 -8.51
C TRP A 190 7.06 4.88 -7.70
N TYR A 191 6.73 4.63 -6.43
CA TYR A 191 7.53 3.85 -5.50
C TYR A 191 7.08 2.38 -5.37
N GLN A 192 6.19 1.89 -6.26
CA GLN A 192 5.60 0.56 -6.17
C GLN A 192 6.22 -0.46 -7.12
N THR A 193 7.44 -0.20 -7.62
CA THR A 193 8.07 -1.05 -8.62
C THR A 193 9.60 -0.94 -8.62
N GLY A 194 10.27 -1.92 -9.22
CA GLY A 194 11.71 -1.89 -9.49
C GLY A 194 12.56 -1.68 -8.24
N LYS A 195 13.44 -0.66 -8.27
CA LYS A 195 14.41 -0.37 -7.19
C LYS A 195 13.76 -0.02 -5.84
N PHE A 196 12.47 0.32 -5.84
CA PHE A 196 11.74 0.72 -4.64
C PHE A 196 10.95 -0.43 -3.99
N LEU A 197 10.93 -1.61 -4.62
CA LEU A 197 10.18 -2.73 -4.08
C LEU A 197 10.77 -3.19 -2.74
N VAL A 198 9.95 -3.18 -1.69
CA VAL A 198 10.32 -3.69 -0.36
C VAL A 198 9.83 -5.13 -0.17
N PRO A 199 10.52 -5.96 0.63
CA PRO A 199 10.06 -7.31 0.94
C PRO A 199 8.63 -7.31 1.47
N GLY A 200 7.76 -8.13 0.87
CA GLY A 200 6.35 -8.24 1.25
C GLY A 200 5.39 -7.27 0.54
N ALA A 201 5.89 -6.29 -0.22
CA ALA A 201 5.05 -5.47 -1.08
C ALA A 201 4.88 -6.10 -2.48
N LEU A 202 3.76 -5.79 -3.15
CA LEU A 202 3.52 -6.16 -4.54
C LEU A 202 4.22 -5.20 -5.52
N ASP A 203 4.80 -5.74 -6.59
CA ASP A 203 5.21 -4.93 -7.75
C ASP A 203 3.94 -4.56 -8.55
N GLN A 204 3.68 -3.26 -8.66
CA GLN A 204 2.47 -2.71 -9.29
C GLN A 204 2.77 -1.97 -10.59
N TRP A 205 3.96 -2.23 -11.18
CA TRP A 205 4.43 -1.65 -12.44
C TRP A 205 4.57 -0.11 -12.38
N SER A 206 5.21 0.46 -13.40
CA SER A 206 5.27 1.93 -13.54
C SER A 206 3.93 2.50 -14.02
N SER A 207 3.61 3.73 -13.60
CA SER A 207 2.43 4.43 -14.10
C SER A 207 2.59 4.84 -15.56
N LYS A 208 1.51 4.75 -16.33
CA LYS A 208 1.41 4.99 -17.77
C LYS A 208 0.45 6.14 -18.03
N ILE A 209 0.76 6.92 -19.06
CA ILE A 209 -0.16 7.93 -19.57
C ILE A 209 -1.23 7.26 -20.44
N ASN A 210 -2.42 7.85 -20.46
CA ASN A 210 -3.57 7.43 -21.24
C ASN A 210 -4.01 5.98 -20.99
N THR A 211 -3.91 5.52 -19.74
CA THR A 211 -4.32 4.17 -19.34
C THR A 211 -4.81 4.21 -17.90
N TRP A 212 -5.97 3.61 -17.65
CA TRP A 212 -6.44 3.36 -16.29
C TRP A 212 -5.57 2.28 -15.63
N GLN A 213 -5.05 2.57 -14.44
CA GLN A 213 -4.33 1.62 -13.61
C GLN A 213 -4.90 1.63 -12.20
N THR A 214 -5.08 0.44 -11.64
CA THR A 214 -5.53 0.24 -10.26
C THR A 214 -4.34 -0.09 -9.38
N TRP A 215 -4.27 0.56 -8.23
CA TRP A 215 -3.23 0.40 -7.22
C TRP A 215 -3.79 -0.32 -6.00
N ASP A 216 -3.07 -1.32 -5.51
CA ASP A 216 -3.29 -2.00 -4.23
C ASP A 216 -2.37 -1.36 -3.18
N ALA A 217 -2.92 -0.41 -2.44
CA ALA A 217 -2.19 0.27 -1.39
C ALA A 217 -2.12 -0.57 -0.10
N LEU A 218 -3.00 -1.56 0.09
CA LEU A 218 -2.95 -2.43 1.27
C LEU A 218 -1.66 -3.27 1.27
N HIS A 219 -1.31 -3.82 0.11
CA HIS A 219 -0.09 -4.61 -0.10
C HIS A 219 1.06 -3.80 -0.72
N GLY A 220 1.00 -2.47 -0.58
CA GLY A 220 1.96 -1.52 -1.14
C GLY A 220 3.14 -1.17 -0.21
N GLY A 221 4.11 -0.46 -0.78
CA GLY A 221 5.16 0.25 -0.05
C GLY A 221 4.72 1.66 0.36
N TRP A 222 4.85 1.95 1.66
CA TRP A 222 4.52 3.22 2.29
C TRP A 222 5.76 3.88 2.87
N TRP A 223 5.76 5.21 2.99
CA TRP A 223 6.78 5.92 3.75
C TRP A 223 6.16 6.95 4.69
N LEU A 224 6.88 7.26 5.76
CA LEU A 224 6.52 8.31 6.71
C LEU A 224 6.90 9.68 6.14
N VAL A 225 5.96 10.61 6.19
CA VAL A 225 6.27 12.03 6.07
C VAL A 225 6.53 12.56 7.47
N ASP A 226 7.74 13.09 7.64
CA ASP A 226 8.12 13.74 8.88
C ASP A 226 7.28 15.02 9.04
N MET A 227 6.54 15.14 10.14
CA MET A 227 5.74 16.32 10.45
C MET A 227 6.48 17.33 11.35
N THR A 228 7.75 17.06 11.69
CA THR A 228 8.50 17.79 12.72
C THR A 228 9.26 19.03 12.23
N SER A 229 9.27 19.35 10.92
CA SER A 229 9.90 20.58 10.44
C SER A 229 9.14 21.29 9.33
N ASP A 230 9.06 22.59 9.48
CA ASP A 230 8.31 23.61 8.73
C ASP A 230 8.87 23.94 7.33
N ALA A 231 9.91 23.25 6.84
CA ALA A 231 10.39 23.48 5.47
C ALA A 231 11.23 22.36 4.82
N LEU A 232 11.61 21.28 5.52
CA LEU A 232 12.60 20.32 5.00
C LEU A 232 12.21 18.83 5.12
N SER A 233 11.11 18.50 5.79
CA SER A 233 10.62 17.12 5.92
C SER A 233 10.07 16.49 4.63
N ILE A 234 9.93 17.33 3.62
CA ILE A 234 9.48 17.04 2.26
C ILE A 234 10.49 16.23 1.43
N LEU A 235 11.72 16.05 1.92
CA LEU A 235 12.75 15.20 1.32
C LEU A 235 12.93 13.89 2.10
N ASN A 236 11.90 13.37 2.76
CA ASN A 236 11.91 12.02 3.31
C ASN A 236 11.12 11.03 2.44
N ASP A 237 10.96 11.34 1.16
CA ASP A 237 10.48 10.35 0.19
C ASP A 237 11.59 9.30 -0.12
N PRO A 238 11.24 8.16 -0.74
CA PRO A 238 12.19 7.10 -1.07
C PRO A 238 13.37 7.51 -1.98
N ASP A 239 13.23 8.53 -2.84
CA ASP A 239 14.36 9.07 -3.61
C ASP A 239 15.29 9.92 -2.72
N HIS A 240 14.82 10.39 -1.58
CA HIS A 240 15.55 11.25 -0.64
C HIS A 240 15.83 10.59 0.73
N LYS A 241 16.03 9.26 0.75
CA LYS A 241 16.39 8.43 1.93
C LYS A 241 15.22 8.09 2.87
N GLY A 242 13.99 8.40 2.46
CA GLY A 242 12.78 7.83 3.06
C GLY A 242 12.83 6.31 3.06
N LYS A 243 12.51 5.70 4.20
CA LYS A 243 12.40 4.25 4.28
C LYS A 243 11.00 3.82 3.89
N LEU A 244 10.92 2.93 2.92
CA LEU A 244 9.69 2.22 2.59
C LEU A 244 9.44 1.09 3.58
N PHE A 245 8.17 0.83 3.87
CA PHE A 245 7.68 -0.27 4.69
C PHE A 245 6.32 -0.73 4.19
N THR A 246 5.92 -1.96 4.52
CA THR A 246 4.54 -2.43 4.28
C THR A 246 3.62 -2.02 5.43
N LEU A 247 2.30 -1.92 5.21
CA LEU A 247 1.35 -1.73 6.32
C LEU A 247 1.44 -2.88 7.33
N ALA A 248 1.73 -4.10 6.88
CA ALA A 248 1.95 -5.24 7.78
C ALA A 248 3.15 -5.02 8.72
N ASP A 249 4.28 -4.48 8.23
CA ASP A 249 5.43 -4.14 9.08
C ASP A 249 5.10 -3.00 10.05
N TYR A 250 4.36 -1.99 9.58
CA TYR A 250 3.92 -0.86 10.40
C TYR A 250 3.02 -1.31 11.55
N LEU A 251 2.06 -2.19 11.28
CA LEU A 251 1.13 -2.74 12.27
C LEU A 251 1.81 -3.65 13.30
N ARG A 252 2.98 -4.22 13.03
CA ARG A 252 3.76 -4.93 14.07
C ARG A 252 4.33 -3.99 15.13
N LEU A 253 4.58 -2.73 14.77
CA LEU A 253 5.05 -1.69 15.70
C LEU A 253 3.88 -0.98 16.37
N TYR A 254 2.81 -0.72 15.63
CA TYR A 254 1.64 0.03 16.07
C TYR A 254 0.34 -0.76 15.83
N PRO A 255 0.10 -1.84 16.59
CA PRO A 255 -1.02 -2.76 16.35
C PRO A 255 -2.40 -2.11 16.56
N ASN A 256 -2.46 -1.04 17.34
CA ASN A 256 -3.70 -0.30 17.63
C ASN A 256 -3.82 0.99 16.81
N ALA A 257 -2.99 1.18 15.79
CA ALA A 257 -3.01 2.39 14.96
C ALA A 257 -4.38 2.58 14.29
N THR A 258 -4.92 3.79 14.35
CA THR A 258 -6.20 4.14 13.72
C THR A 258 -6.04 5.27 12.70
N ILE A 259 -6.89 5.29 11.67
CA ILE A 259 -7.04 6.45 10.80
C ILE A 259 -7.61 7.59 11.64
N GLN A 260 -7.07 8.80 11.52
CA GLN A 260 -7.58 9.95 12.26
C GLN A 260 -7.71 11.20 11.40
N ASN A 261 -8.81 11.94 11.57
CA ASN A 261 -8.99 13.25 10.94
C ASN A 261 -8.09 14.27 11.66
N LEU A 262 -7.69 15.34 10.95
CA LEU A 262 -7.08 16.49 11.64
C LEU A 262 -8.12 17.21 12.52
N PRO A 263 -7.70 17.92 13.58
CA PRO A 263 -8.61 18.66 14.48
C PRO A 263 -9.53 19.67 13.78
N ASN A 264 -9.10 20.21 12.64
CA ASN A 264 -9.92 21.10 11.81
C ASN A 264 -10.95 20.36 10.92
N GLY A 265 -11.21 19.08 11.20
CA GLY A 265 -12.18 18.24 10.48
C GLY A 265 -11.69 17.77 9.10
N LEU A 266 -10.42 18.01 8.75
CA LEU A 266 -9.91 17.57 7.46
C LEU A 266 -9.64 16.06 7.48
N GLY A 267 -10.23 15.36 6.50
CA GLY A 267 -10.24 13.90 6.40
C GLY A 267 -8.88 13.21 6.56
N GLY A 268 -8.90 12.08 7.25
CA GLY A 268 -7.73 11.24 7.53
C GLY A 268 -7.27 10.41 6.33
N ILE A 269 -8.18 10.10 5.40
CA ILE A 269 -7.87 9.52 4.09
C ILE A 269 -7.79 10.63 3.07
N ARG A 270 -6.72 10.67 2.26
CA ARG A 270 -6.54 11.71 1.24
C ARG A 270 -5.99 11.11 -0.03
N VAL A 271 -6.64 11.39 -1.14
CA VAL A 271 -6.08 11.11 -2.47
C VAL A 271 -5.86 12.45 -3.15
N GLY A 272 -4.72 12.60 -3.80
CA GLY A 272 -4.48 13.83 -4.54
C GLY A 272 -3.14 13.87 -5.24
N LEU A 273 -2.81 15.06 -5.69
CA LEU A 273 -1.55 15.40 -6.33
C LEU A 273 -0.93 16.63 -5.68
N GLY A 274 0.28 16.93 -6.12
CA GLY A 274 1.01 18.10 -5.69
C GLY A 274 2.07 17.79 -4.65
N GLY A 275 2.77 18.82 -4.22
CA GLY A 275 4.00 18.67 -3.47
C GLY A 275 4.93 19.85 -3.71
N PRO A 276 6.02 19.93 -2.95
CA PRO A 276 7.06 20.95 -3.11
C PRO A 276 7.87 20.81 -4.41
N THR A 277 7.89 19.61 -4.99
CA THR A 277 8.69 19.24 -6.16
C THR A 277 7.82 18.75 -7.31
N PHE A 278 6.50 18.95 -7.22
CA PHE A 278 5.55 18.45 -8.19
C PHE A 278 5.61 19.25 -9.49
N ALA A 279 5.56 18.57 -10.62
CA ALA A 279 5.69 19.24 -11.91
C ALA A 279 4.45 20.06 -12.27
N ASN A 280 4.68 21.07 -13.08
CA ASN A 280 3.61 21.84 -13.69
C ASN A 280 2.83 20.99 -14.69
N ASN A 281 1.71 21.54 -15.15
CA ASN A 281 0.98 21.03 -16.32
C ASN A 281 0.53 19.56 -16.20
N PHE A 282 0.16 19.15 -15.00
CA PHE A 282 -0.42 17.83 -14.76
C PHE A 282 -1.92 17.86 -15.03
N ILE A 283 -2.41 16.82 -15.71
CA ILE A 283 -3.82 16.42 -15.73
C ILE A 283 -3.88 14.92 -15.46
N GLY A 284 -4.61 14.56 -14.41
CA GLY A 284 -4.89 13.16 -14.09
C GLY A 284 -6.19 13.02 -13.35
N TYR A 285 -6.61 11.77 -13.18
CA TYR A 285 -7.92 11.43 -12.66
C TYR A 285 -7.78 10.33 -11.62
N MET A 286 -8.74 10.27 -10.70
CA MET A 286 -8.90 9.16 -9.76
C MET A 286 -10.37 8.74 -9.73
N ASP A 287 -10.56 7.43 -9.67
CA ASP A 287 -11.86 6.80 -9.57
C ASP A 287 -11.77 5.42 -8.89
N ASN A 288 -12.91 4.78 -8.62
CA ASN A 288 -13.03 3.42 -8.08
C ASN A 288 -12.21 3.23 -6.79
N TYR A 289 -12.25 4.23 -5.90
CA TYR A 289 -11.62 4.15 -4.59
C TYR A 289 -12.41 3.13 -3.74
N THR A 290 -11.75 2.07 -3.30
CA THR A 290 -12.36 1.02 -2.50
C THR A 290 -11.61 0.85 -1.21
N ILE A 291 -12.34 0.86 -0.10
CA ILE A 291 -11.82 0.51 1.22
C ILE A 291 -12.70 -0.58 1.83
N GLY A 292 -12.06 -1.68 2.24
CA GLY A 292 -12.66 -2.78 2.97
C GLY A 292 -12.36 -2.61 4.45
N VAL A 293 -13.39 -2.63 5.30
CA VAL A 293 -13.25 -2.58 6.76
C VAL A 293 -13.98 -3.77 7.35
N LYS A 294 -13.27 -4.62 8.09
CA LYS A 294 -13.78 -5.86 8.68
C LYS A 294 -14.51 -6.75 7.66
N GLY A 295 -13.96 -6.85 6.44
CA GLY A 295 -14.53 -7.68 5.36
C GLY A 295 -15.69 -7.04 4.60
N VAL A 296 -16.07 -5.80 4.91
CA VAL A 296 -17.09 -5.04 4.14
C VAL A 296 -16.40 -4.00 3.26
N ASN A 297 -16.49 -4.21 1.95
CA ASN A 297 -15.97 -3.31 0.94
C ASN A 297 -16.94 -2.16 0.66
N THR A 298 -16.43 -0.93 0.67
CA THR A 298 -17.13 0.25 0.17
C THR A 298 -16.35 0.81 -1.01
N THR A 299 -16.95 0.77 -2.20
CA THR A 299 -16.42 1.37 -3.42
C THR A 299 -17.09 2.71 -3.67
N TYR A 300 -16.30 3.76 -3.82
CA TYR A 300 -16.77 5.09 -4.15
C TYR A 300 -16.68 5.32 -5.66
N ASP A 301 -17.85 5.61 -6.24
CA ASP A 301 -18.07 5.91 -7.65
C ASP A 301 -18.28 7.42 -7.79
N PHE A 302 -17.38 8.11 -8.50
CA PHE A 302 -17.33 9.58 -8.50
C PHE A 302 -17.99 10.15 -9.76
N GLU A 303 -19.16 10.76 -9.63
CA GLU A 303 -19.97 11.27 -10.74
C GLU A 303 -20.01 12.81 -10.81
N ASN A 304 -20.32 13.37 -11.97
CA ASN A 304 -20.32 14.83 -12.24
C ASN A 304 -21.69 15.51 -12.19
#